data_AF-A0A9E5NQQ5-F1
#
_entry.id   AF-A0A9E5NQQ5-F1
#
_cell.length_a   1.000
_cell.length_b   1.000
_cell.length_c   1.000
_cell.angle_alpha   90.00
_cell.angle_beta   90.00
_cell.angle_gamma   90.00
#
_symmetry.space_group_name_H-M   'P 1'
#
loop_
_entity.id
_entity.type
_entity.pdbx_description
1 polymer ?
#
loop_
_entity_poly.entity_id
_entity_poly.type
_entity_poly.pdbx_seq_one_letter_code
_entity_poly.pdbx_strand_id
1 'polypeptide(L)'
;YYYALVWMAPFVLLAQLLMGSAVVHVLLRLLGRRSDIDQILNINGMAALIVGAFLIPWDWAWIALGVADQYFLGITHLVISLWAIVIMVVGLRRLLSVPPLLSIVLSVITIPVALPFAVMFMRSPI
;
A
#
# COMPACT_ATOMS: atom_id res chain seq x y z
N TYR A 1 0.06 13.48 19.38
CA TYR A 1 -0.41 12.56 18.33
C TYR A 1 0.74 12.15 17.41
N TYR A 2 1.28 13.04 16.58
CA TYR A 2 2.35 12.70 15.61
C TYR A 2 3.60 12.05 16.18
N TYR A 3 4.03 12.45 17.39
CA TYR A 3 5.16 11.80 18.07
C TYR A 3 4.92 10.30 18.33
N ALA A 4 3.72 9.92 18.75
CA ALA A 4 3.36 8.51 18.93
C ALA A 4 3.27 7.77 17.59
N LEU A 5 2.81 8.48 16.54
CA LEU A 5 2.68 7.92 15.19
C LEU A 5 4.04 7.51 14.62
N VAL A 6 5.11 8.25 14.88
CA VAL A 6 6.47 7.89 14.46
C VAL A 6 6.88 6.49 14.95
N TRP A 7 6.51 6.15 16.19
CA TRP A 7 6.82 4.85 16.79
C TRP A 7 5.83 3.75 16.39
N MET A 8 4.56 4.10 16.17
CA MET A 8 3.53 3.14 15.79
C MET A 8 3.52 2.81 14.30
N ALA A 9 3.91 3.75 13.43
CA ALA A 9 3.83 3.61 11.98
C ALA A 9 4.55 2.36 11.45
N PRO A 10 5.77 1.98 11.90
CA PRO A 10 6.41 0.75 11.44
C PRO A 10 5.55 -0.50 11.66
N PHE A 11 4.88 -0.60 12.81
CA PHE A 11 4.02 -1.74 13.13
C PHE A 11 2.72 -1.74 12.33
N VAL A 12 2.10 -0.57 12.14
CA VAL A 12 0.89 -0.42 11.33
C VAL A 12 1.18 -0.74 9.87
N LEU A 13 2.27 -0.20 9.32
CA LEU A 13 2.70 -0.45 7.94
C LEU A 13 3.09 -1.91 7.73
N LEU A 14 3.77 -2.54 8.71
CA LEU A 14 4.07 -3.97 8.67
C LEU A 14 2.79 -4.82 8.66
N ALA A 15 1.81 -4.47 9.50
CA ALA A 15 0.52 -5.17 9.52
C ALA A 15 -0.21 -5.03 8.18
N GLN A 16 -0.23 -3.83 7.59
CA GLN A 16 -0.80 -3.60 6.26
C GLN A 16 -0.08 -4.42 5.18
N LEU A 17 1.25 -4.46 5.21
CA LEU A 17 2.08 -5.22 4.28
C LEU A 17 1.76 -6.72 4.37
N LEU A 18 1.73 -7.27 5.58
CA LEU A 18 1.43 -8.69 5.82
C LEU A 18 0.01 -9.04 5.40
N MET A 19 -0.98 -8.22 5.78
CA MET A 19 -2.39 -8.43 5.44
C MET A 19 -2.63 -8.34 3.93
N GLY A 20 -2.10 -7.31 3.27
CA GLY A 20 -2.21 -7.15 1.82
C GLY A 20 -1.59 -8.34 1.08
N SER A 21 -0.42 -8.79 1.52
CA SER A 21 0.27 -9.94 0.92
C SER A 21 -0.49 -11.25 1.15
N ALA A 22 -1.00 -11.46 2.36
CA ALA A 22 -1.80 -12.64 2.70
C ALA A 22 -3.09 -12.72 1.88
N VAL A 23 -3.81 -11.61 1.70
CA VAL A 23 -5.02 -11.58 0.88
C VAL A 23 -4.71 -11.93 -0.58
N VAL A 24 -3.67 -11.34 -1.17
CA VAL A 24 -3.26 -11.68 -2.54
C VAL A 24 -2.91 -13.16 -2.66
N HIS A 25 -2.15 -13.69 -1.70
CA HIS A 25 -1.79 -15.11 -1.66
C HIS A 25 -3.02 -16.02 -1.60
N VAL A 26 -3.94 -15.77 -0.67
CA VAL A 26 -5.18 -16.56 -0.50
C VAL A 26 -6.04 -16.50 -1.76
N LEU A 27 -6.24 -15.32 -2.35
CA LEU A 27 -7.04 -15.17 -3.57
C LEU A 27 -6.44 -15.93 -4.74
N LEU A 28 -5.11 -15.89 -4.92
CA LEU A 28 -4.44 -16.69 -5.95
C LEU A 28 -4.63 -18.19 -5.72
N ARG A 29 -4.53 -18.67 -4.47
CA ARG A 29 -4.77 -20.07 -4.11
C ARG A 29 -6.21 -20.49 -4.39
N LEU A 30 -7.19 -19.66 -4.02
CA LEU A 30 -8.61 -19.92 -4.27
C LEU A 30 -8.95 -20.00 -5.77
N LEU A 31 -8.23 -19.24 -6.60
CA LEU A 31 -8.33 -19.28 -8.07
C LEU A 31 -7.52 -20.43 -8.71
N GLY A 32 -6.99 -21.36 -7.91
CA GLY A 32 -6.22 -22.51 -8.39
C GLY A 32 -4.84 -22.14 -8.96
N ARG A 33 -4.33 -20.94 -8.68
CA ARG A 33 -3.03 -20.47 -9.16
C ARG A 33 -1.93 -20.79 -8.16
N ARG A 34 -0.74 -21.08 -8.70
CA ARG A 34 0.48 -21.13 -7.88
C ARG A 34 0.73 -19.74 -7.31
N SER A 35 1.07 -19.68 -6.03
CA SER A 35 1.45 -18.47 -5.33
C SER A 35 2.60 -18.80 -4.37
N ASP A 36 3.48 -17.82 -4.21
CA ASP A 36 4.60 -17.85 -3.27
C ASP A 36 4.44 -16.61 -2.38
N ILE A 37 4.19 -16.82 -1.08
CA ILE A 37 3.93 -15.72 -0.15
C ILE A 37 5.17 -14.83 0.03
N ASP A 38 6.37 -15.40 0.01
CA ASP A 38 7.61 -14.66 0.19
C ASP A 38 7.84 -13.74 -1.01
N GLN A 39 7.55 -14.24 -2.21
CA GLN A 39 7.65 -13.43 -3.43
C GLN A 39 6.59 -12.32 -3.46
N ILE A 40 5.35 -12.60 -3.02
CA ILE A 40 4.30 -11.58 -2.91
C ILE A 40 4.70 -10.50 -1.89
N LEU A 41 5.23 -10.92 -0.74
CA LEU A 41 5.69 -10.02 0.30
C LEU A 41 6.82 -9.11 -0.20
N ASN A 42 7.76 -9.66 -0.98
CA ASN A 42 8.83 -8.89 -1.61
C ASN A 42 8.30 -7.88 -2.64
N ILE A 43 7.33 -8.27 -3.47
CA ILE A 43 6.71 -7.37 -4.45
C ILE A 43 6.00 -6.21 -3.73
N ASN A 44 5.18 -6.52 -2.72
CA ASN A 44 4.45 -5.51 -1.95
C ASN A 44 5.40 -4.62 -1.14
N GLY A 45 6.43 -5.21 -0.53
CA GLY A 45 7.45 -4.48 0.22
C GLY A 45 8.22 -3.51 -0.67
N MET A 46 8.59 -3.93 -1.88
CA MET A 46 9.22 -3.05 -2.87
C MET A 46 8.30 -1.89 -3.27
N ALA A 47 7.03 -2.16 -3.56
CA ALA A 47 6.05 -1.12 -3.86
C ALA A 47 5.90 -0.12 -2.70
N ALA A 48 5.80 -0.63 -1.46
CA ALA A 48 5.69 0.19 -0.25
C ALA A 48 6.94 1.05 0.00
N LEU A 49 8.15 0.51 -0.21
CA LEU A 49 9.40 1.25 -0.04
C LEU A 49 9.54 2.35 -1.10
N ILE A 50 9.30 2.04 -2.37
CA ILE A 50 9.42 3.01 -3.47
C ILE A 50 8.40 4.13 -3.29
N VAL A 51 7.12 3.78 -3.10
CA VAL A 51 6.06 4.79 -2.97
C VAL A 51 6.13 5.52 -1.63
N GLY A 52 6.46 4.81 -0.55
CA GLY A 52 6.66 5.39 0.78
C GLY A 52 7.77 6.42 0.83
N ALA A 53 8.84 6.26 0.04
CA ALA A 53 9.90 7.25 -0.09
C ALA A 53 9.41 8.61 -0.63
N PHE A 54 8.28 8.64 -1.34
CA PHE A 54 7.64 9.88 -1.80
C PHE A 54 6.50 10.33 -0.88
N LEU A 55 5.67 9.39 -0.40
CA LEU A 55 4.53 9.71 0.46
C LEU A 55 4.96 10.31 1.80
N ILE A 56 5.97 9.75 2.46
CA ILE A 56 6.38 10.23 3.79
C ILE A 56 6.88 11.68 3.72
N PRO A 57 7.84 12.06 2.84
CA PRO A 57 8.22 13.47 2.71
C PRO A 57 7.07 14.37 2.28
N TRP A 58 6.15 13.87 1.44
CA TRP A 58 4.97 14.62 1.04
C TRP A 58 4.06 14.95 2.22
N ASP A 59 3.80 14.00 3.11
CA ASP A 59 3.01 14.22 4.34
C ASP A 59 3.65 15.26 5.25
N TRP A 60 4.97 15.18 5.44
CA TRP A 60 5.69 16.16 6.25
C TRP A 60 5.70 17.55 5.61
N ALA A 61 5.85 17.64 4.29
CA ALA A 61 5.74 18.89 3.56
C ALA A 61 4.33 19.48 3.68
N TRP A 62 3.29 18.65 3.56
CA TRP A 62 1.90 19.05 3.71
C TRP A 62 1.62 19.66 5.10
N ILE A 63 2.12 18.99 6.15
CA ILE A 63 2.07 19.48 7.54
C ILE A 63 2.84 20.79 7.69
N ALA A 64 4.07 20.86 7.16
CA ALA A 64 4.94 22.04 7.30
C ALA A 64 4.38 23.28 6.59
N LEU A 65 3.69 23.09 5.47
CA LEU A 65 3.00 24.16 4.73
C LEU A 65 1.69 24.60 5.40
N GLY A 66 1.24 23.89 6.45
CA GLY A 66 0.02 24.22 7.17
C GLY A 66 -1.25 24.05 6.34
N VAL A 67 -1.24 23.18 5.33
CA VAL A 67 -2.39 22.98 4.45
C VAL A 67 -3.40 22.06 5.14
N ALA A 68 -4.63 22.53 5.36
CA ALA A 68 -5.67 21.79 6.08
C ALA A 68 -6.71 21.10 5.17
N ASP A 69 -6.43 20.96 3.87
CA ASP A 69 -7.36 20.33 2.92
C ASP A 69 -7.12 18.82 2.79
N GLN A 70 -7.91 18.04 3.54
CA GLN A 70 -7.82 16.58 3.54
C GLN A 70 -8.22 15.95 2.21
N TYR A 71 -9.10 16.59 1.43
CA TYR A 71 -9.51 16.07 0.12
C TYR A 71 -8.36 16.22 -0.87
N PHE A 72 -7.70 17.38 -0.90
CA PHE A 72 -6.55 17.57 -1.78
C PHE A 72 -5.37 16.69 -1.38
N LEU A 73 -5.12 16.50 -0.08
CA LEU A 73 -4.15 15.52 0.40
C LEU A 73 -4.49 14.10 -0.08
N GLY A 74 -5.77 13.71 -0.03
CA GLY A 74 -6.23 12.42 -0.54
C GLY A 74 -6.01 12.25 -2.05
N ILE A 75 -6.28 13.29 -2.85
CA ILE A 75 -6.08 13.26 -4.31
C ILE A 75 -4.59 13.08 -4.64
N THR A 76 -3.71 13.83 -3.97
CA THR A 76 -2.26 13.72 -4.18
C THR A 76 -1.72 12.35 -3.79
N HIS A 77 -2.22 11.77 -2.68
CA HIS A 77 -1.96 10.38 -2.32
C HIS A 77 -2.40 9.38 -3.38
N LEU A 78 -3.60 9.53 -3.95
CA LEU A 78 -4.12 8.64 -4.98
C LEU A 78 -3.20 8.66 -6.22
N VAL A 79 -2.79 9.85 -6.66
CA VAL A 79 -1.87 10.01 -7.81
C VAL A 79 -0.54 9.31 -7.55
N ILE A 80 0.04 9.50 -6.36
CA ILE A 80 1.31 8.85 -5.98
C ILE A 80 1.13 7.32 -5.88
N SER A 81 0.00 6.87 -5.33
CA SER A 81 -0.32 5.44 -5.13
C SER A 81 -0.55 4.67 -6.43
N LEU A 82 -0.82 5.34 -7.56
CA LEU A 82 -0.88 4.69 -8.88
C LEU A 82 0.43 3.95 -9.20
N TRP A 83 1.58 4.46 -8.74
CA TRP A 83 2.86 3.79 -8.93
C TRP A 83 2.96 2.47 -8.16
N ALA A 84 2.35 2.37 -6.97
CA ALA A 84 2.30 1.10 -6.24
C ALA A 84 1.53 0.05 -7.04
N ILE A 85 0.41 0.43 -7.65
CA ILE A 85 -0.37 -0.46 -8.53
C ILE A 85 0.47 -0.91 -9.73
N VAL A 86 1.17 0.01 -10.39
CA VAL A 86 2.04 -0.33 -11.52
C VAL A 86 3.14 -1.32 -11.11
N ILE A 87 3.82 -1.07 -9.99
CA ILE A 87 4.88 -1.96 -9.48
C ILE A 87 4.32 -3.34 -9.14
N MET A 88 3.19 -3.39 -8.42
CA MET A 88 2.54 -4.65 -8.07
C MET A 88 2.10 -5.42 -9.32
N VAL A 89 1.47 -4.77 -10.29
CA VAL A 89 1.05 -5.40 -11.55
C VAL A 89 2.25 -5.97 -12.30
N VAL A 90 3.33 -5.20 -12.45
CA VAL A 90 4.54 -5.66 -13.11
C VAL A 90 5.17 -6.84 -12.35
N GLY A 91 5.27 -6.76 -11.03
CA GLY A 91 5.81 -7.81 -10.17
C GLY A 91 5.02 -9.11 -10.28
N LEU A 92 3.70 -9.06 -10.05
CA LEU A 92 2.81 -10.23 -10.13
C LEU A 92 2.84 -10.88 -11.52
N ARG A 93 2.87 -10.08 -12.59
CA ARG A 93 2.96 -10.58 -13.97
C ARG A 93 4.30 -11.24 -14.27
N ARG A 94 5.40 -10.58 -13.93
CA ARG A 94 6.75 -11.01 -14.32
C ARG A 94 7.28 -12.16 -13.47
N LEU A 95 6.92 -12.19 -12.19
CA LEU A 95 7.48 -13.12 -11.23
C LEU A 95 6.57 -14.33 -10.97
N LEU A 96 5.25 -14.12 -10.96
CA LEU A 96 4.26 -15.16 -10.64
C LEU A 96 3.40 -15.57 -11.84
N SER A 97 3.67 -15.04 -13.04
CA SER A 97 2.89 -15.32 -14.26
C SER A 97 1.39 -15.09 -14.08
N VAL A 98 1.02 -14.08 -13.28
CA VAL A 98 -0.38 -13.67 -13.09
C VAL A 98 -0.84 -12.89 -14.34
N PRO A 99 -2.06 -13.13 -14.87
CA PRO A 99 -2.55 -12.41 -16.03
C PRO A 99 -2.77 -10.93 -15.69
N PRO A 100 -2.72 -10.04 -16.69
CA PRO A 100 -2.71 -8.59 -16.45
C PRO A 100 -3.95 -8.12 -15.67
N LEU A 101 -5.14 -8.53 -16.12
CA LEU A 101 -6.39 -8.12 -15.49
C LEU A 101 -6.47 -8.58 -14.03
N LEU A 102 -6.11 -9.84 -13.75
CA LEU A 102 -6.09 -10.35 -12.39
C LEU A 102 -5.06 -9.61 -11.53
N SER A 103 -3.89 -9.27 -12.08
CA SER A 103 -2.87 -8.52 -11.35
C SER A 103 -3.36 -7.13 -10.95
N ILE A 104 -4.11 -6.46 -11.84
CA ILE A 104 -4.73 -5.16 -11.55
C ILE A 104 -5.75 -5.32 -10.42
N VAL A 105 -6.67 -6.28 -10.54
CA VAL A 105 -7.70 -6.54 -9.51
C VAL A 105 -7.06 -6.84 -8.15
N LEU A 106 -6.04 -7.71 -8.12
CA LEU A 106 -5.30 -8.06 -6.92
C LEU A 106 -4.51 -6.87 -6.34
N SER A 107 -4.09 -5.91 -7.16
CA SER A 107 -3.42 -4.70 -6.68
C SER A 107 -4.40 -3.66 -6.14
N VAL A 108 -5.61 -3.61 -6.69
CA VAL A 108 -6.65 -2.70 -6.19
C VAL A 108 -7.27 -3.23 -4.89
N ILE A 109 -7.46 -4.54 -4.75
CA ILE A 109 -8.10 -5.13 -3.56
C ILE A 109 -7.25 -4.99 -2.28
N THR A 110 -5.93 -4.77 -2.40
CA THR A 110 -5.10 -4.51 -1.20
C THR A 110 -5.41 -3.18 -0.55
N ILE A 111 -5.94 -2.20 -1.28
CA ILE A 111 -6.34 -0.88 -0.76
C ILE A 111 -7.42 -1.01 0.31
N PRO A 112 -8.62 -1.58 0.03
CA PRO A 112 -9.65 -1.75 1.05
C PRO A 112 -9.25 -2.71 2.17
N VAL A 113 -8.25 -3.58 1.98
CA VAL A 113 -7.70 -4.43 3.05
C VAL A 113 -6.80 -3.63 3.99
N ALA A 114 -6.00 -2.71 3.46
CA ALA A 114 -5.08 -1.89 4.25
C ALA A 114 -5.76 -0.70 4.93
N LEU A 115 -6.80 -0.14 4.31
CA LEU A 115 -7.50 1.06 4.76
C LEU A 115 -8.03 0.98 6.21
N PRO A 116 -8.68 -0.11 6.67
CA PRO A 116 -9.14 -0.21 8.06
C PRO A 116 -8.01 0.01 9.08
N PHE A 117 -6.82 -0.53 8.81
CA PHE A 117 -5.65 -0.31 9.66
C PHE A 117 -5.17 1.13 9.60
N ALA A 118 -5.15 1.74 8.41
CA ALA A 118 -4.77 3.15 8.28
C ALA A 118 -5.72 4.04 9.09
N VAL A 119 -7.04 3.91 8.89
CA VAL A 119 -8.05 4.79 9.51
C VAL A 119 -8.05 4.71 11.04
N MET A 120 -7.76 3.54 11.61
CA MET A 120 -7.70 3.37 13.07
C MET A 120 -6.54 4.15 13.72
N PHE A 121 -5.39 4.28 13.04
CA PHE A 121 -4.15 4.77 13.65
C PHE A 121 -3.60 6.05 13.03
N MET A 122 -3.78 6.23 11.71
CA MET A 122 -3.28 7.33 10.89
C MET A 122 -4.43 8.27 10.51
N ARG A 123 -4.37 9.49 11.03
CA ARG A 123 -5.34 10.56 10.80
C ARG A 123 -4.62 11.71 10.12
N SER A 124 -5.28 12.33 9.15
CA SER A 124 -4.79 13.55 8.56
C SER A 124 -4.74 14.67 9.61
N PRO A 125 -3.83 15.63 9.43
CA PRO A 125 -3.88 16.88 10.17
C PRO A 125 -5.24 17.57 9.98
N ILE A 126 -5.74 18.12 11.08
CA ILE A 126 -6.89 19.04 11.12
C ILE A 126 -6.31 20.43 11.30
#